data_AF-A0A430JAP7-F1
#
_entry.id   AF-A0A430JAP7-F1
#
_cell.length_a   1.000
_cell.length_b   1.000
_cell.length_c   1.000
_cell.angle_alpha   90.00
_cell.angle_beta   90.00
_cell.angle_gamma   90.00
#
_symmetry.space_group_name_H-M   'P 1'
#
loop_
_entity.id
_entity.type
_entity.pdbx_description
1 polymer ?
#
loop_
_entity_poly.entity_id
_entity_poly.type
_entity_poly.pdbx_seq_one_letter_code
_entity_poly.pdbx_strand_id
1 'polypeptide(L)'
;MPFVMSSIADLKKMTAPDVNSLYYVTDSGRDGFFRYDPTDTTSANNDATIIVSASRGRFKRTMMDDGVNVQWFGAKGDGSDASDAFIAALRFAESMVKNHRGKVKLLIPSGTYSISKSEALLGGTYTNSAVGYVIQGAGKGVTQIAYTNQAASNNYLLYNNDAWQHIHIQDIEFTGSSPNAIFMYSYAANSAQNYTFERCMWNGTWKNVFQLEGGNLNSEMTWFHCNFNGSMENAIYVPYSTNKSVEPNTMAIRSGGSDQFLNYNLFACQFEVTKGNYLNFQYGGNINVWGGSLIHIGTGTGANGVPTGPGGTFFKLGKTNYLQNGSYNNPDPGHAGGAVRFLCIGPRIEHRVQTSKLIECNWYDGSITFLSVDNASMDFSVPSYVNALFDVSNGTPTVKFDGCRLAGKHSFLVNYGSYNHNNDKIVYENTRFTQAAKADDFLAIVDNTNGYSLGGRPPVTFRNCSGSGSTSADAFFDSDQNYLLANRSQLTTKMVSIRNVTGKLPAAGQVEAFDLPLNALILNVIFFSPAGAVTSKNAATYTIQTTDKTPVVVATYTSANMSLGYRQTVSPLFYCDTEERRNLQLVPGSTVNVENPKGVILIEYIG
;
A
#
# COMPACT_ATOMS: atom_id res chain seq x y z
N MET A 1 51.27 -6.94 30.29
CA MET A 1 51.33 -6.18 29.04
C MET A 1 51.27 -4.70 29.41
N PRO A 2 52.36 -3.92 29.29
CA PRO A 2 52.32 -2.47 29.51
C PRO A 2 51.30 -1.78 28.61
N PHE A 3 50.64 -0.76 29.16
CA PHE A 3 49.60 0.03 28.51
C PHE A 3 50.14 1.42 28.19
N VAL A 4 50.06 1.83 26.92
CA VAL A 4 50.63 3.09 26.43
C VAL A 4 49.52 3.95 25.82
N MET A 5 49.29 5.13 26.38
CA MET A 5 48.41 6.13 25.78
C MET A 5 49.14 6.80 24.62
N SER A 6 48.49 6.93 23.45
CA SER A 6 49.08 7.53 22.26
C SER A 6 48.02 8.23 21.41
N SER A 7 48.44 9.13 20.53
CA SER A 7 47.64 9.55 19.39
C SER A 7 48.02 8.76 18.12
N ILE A 8 47.22 8.82 17.07
CA ILE A 8 47.58 8.30 15.74
C ILE A 8 48.87 8.96 15.25
N ALA A 9 49.03 10.27 15.51
CA ALA A 9 50.25 10.99 15.15
C ALA A 9 51.48 10.46 15.90
N ASP A 10 51.34 10.07 17.17
CA ASP A 10 52.43 9.48 17.95
C ASP A 10 52.81 8.10 17.43
N LEU A 11 51.82 7.25 17.12
CA LEU A 11 52.06 5.94 16.52
C LEU A 11 52.80 6.05 15.17
N LYS A 12 52.43 7.03 14.33
CA LYS A 12 53.11 7.31 13.06
C LYS A 12 54.57 7.73 13.24
N LYS A 13 54.90 8.45 14.31
CA LYS A 13 56.28 8.91 14.60
C LYS A 13 57.13 7.86 15.32
N MET A 14 56.53 6.75 15.76
CA MET A 14 57.24 5.75 16.56
C MET A 14 58.37 5.08 15.78
N THR A 15 59.56 4.98 16.38
CA THR A 15 60.75 4.38 15.76
C THR A 15 61.09 3.01 16.34
N ALA A 16 60.63 2.71 17.56
CA ALA A 16 60.89 1.45 18.25
C ALA A 16 59.59 0.90 18.89
N PRO A 17 58.64 0.39 18.08
CA PRO A 17 57.41 -0.22 18.59
C PRO A 17 57.71 -1.52 19.35
N ASP A 18 57.05 -1.73 20.49
CA ASP A 18 57.21 -2.92 21.33
C ASP A 18 56.06 -3.91 21.11
N VAL A 19 56.40 -5.14 20.74
CA VAL A 19 55.43 -6.23 20.51
C VAL A 19 54.68 -6.64 21.77
N ASN A 20 55.24 -6.36 22.95
CA ASN A 20 54.64 -6.69 24.25
C ASN A 20 53.80 -5.54 24.82
N SER A 21 53.64 -4.43 24.11
CA SER A 21 52.86 -3.27 24.53
C SER A 21 51.48 -3.24 23.87
N LEU A 22 50.49 -2.74 24.62
CA LEU A 22 49.16 -2.42 24.10
C LEU A 22 49.00 -0.91 24.06
N TYR A 23 48.70 -0.37 22.87
CA TYR A 23 48.64 1.06 22.63
C TYR A 23 47.18 1.51 22.57
N TYR A 24 46.77 2.45 23.39
CA TYR A 24 45.43 3.03 23.33
C TYR A 24 45.49 4.40 22.65
N VAL A 25 44.88 4.47 21.47
CA VAL A 25 44.70 5.71 20.72
C VAL A 25 43.66 6.56 21.42
N THR A 26 43.92 7.86 21.52
CA THR A 26 43.09 8.84 22.26
C THR A 26 42.45 9.90 21.37
N ASP A 27 42.73 9.89 20.06
CA ASP A 27 42.08 10.77 19.09
C ASP A 27 40.55 10.60 19.16
N SER A 28 39.83 11.70 19.40
CA SER A 28 38.37 11.69 19.56
C SER A 28 37.66 10.99 18.39
N GLY A 29 36.80 10.01 18.69
CA GLY A 29 36.05 9.21 17.69
C GLY A 29 36.91 8.15 16.99
N ARG A 30 38.21 8.08 17.27
CA ARG A 30 39.15 7.10 16.71
C ARG A 30 39.87 6.33 17.80
N ASP A 31 39.46 6.51 19.04
CA ASP A 31 40.06 5.88 20.20
C ASP A 31 39.91 4.36 20.16
N GLY A 32 40.72 3.69 20.97
CA GLY A 32 40.74 2.24 21.04
C GLY A 32 42.13 1.66 20.97
N PHE A 33 42.19 0.35 21.15
CA PHE A 33 43.44 -0.36 21.35
C PHE A 33 44.07 -0.81 20.03
N PHE A 34 45.40 -0.77 19.98
CA PHE A 34 46.24 -1.20 18.87
C PHE A 34 47.37 -2.08 19.37
N ARG A 35 47.77 -3.05 18.55
CA ARG A 35 48.93 -3.90 18.78
C ARG A 35 49.92 -3.77 17.64
N TYR A 36 51.20 -3.70 17.97
CA TYR A 36 52.24 -3.82 16.98
C TYR A 36 52.31 -5.27 16.47
N ASP A 37 52.23 -5.44 15.16
CA ASP A 37 52.42 -6.72 14.49
C ASP A 37 53.75 -6.68 13.70
N PRO A 38 54.84 -7.24 14.24
CA PRO A 38 56.12 -7.28 13.55
C PRO A 38 56.13 -8.21 12.33
N THR A 39 55.14 -9.10 12.20
CA THR A 39 55.07 -10.06 11.08
C THR A 39 54.41 -9.44 9.85
N ASP A 40 53.64 -8.36 10.02
CA ASP A 40 53.03 -7.63 8.93
C ASP A 40 54.00 -6.62 8.31
N THR A 41 54.49 -6.96 7.12
CA THR A 41 55.46 -6.13 6.38
C THR A 41 54.86 -5.50 5.13
N THR A 42 53.61 -5.80 4.79
CA THR A 42 53.01 -5.47 3.49
C THR A 42 51.76 -4.61 3.60
N SER A 43 51.02 -4.67 4.70
CA SER A 43 49.79 -3.88 4.85
C SER A 43 50.08 -2.38 4.75
N ALA A 44 49.25 -1.72 3.95
CA ALA A 44 49.30 -0.28 3.76
C ALA A 44 48.70 0.45 4.96
N ASN A 45 49.22 1.65 5.21
CA ASN A 45 48.65 2.58 6.17
C ASN A 45 47.26 3.02 5.68
N ASN A 46 46.24 2.91 6.53
CA ASN A 46 44.89 3.40 6.24
C ASN A 46 44.37 4.39 7.29
N ASP A 47 45.25 4.83 8.19
CA ASP A 47 44.98 5.77 9.27
C ASP A 47 43.91 5.33 10.28
N ALA A 48 43.32 4.14 10.16
CA ALA A 48 42.14 3.73 10.91
C ALA A 48 42.32 2.39 11.64
N THR A 49 42.57 1.33 10.89
CA THR A 49 42.75 -0.04 11.41
C THR A 49 44.19 -0.52 11.29
N ILE A 50 44.98 0.13 10.43
CA ILE A 50 46.41 -0.09 10.25
C ILE A 50 47.13 1.25 10.24
N ILE A 51 47.99 1.47 11.25
CA ILE A 51 48.89 2.63 11.31
C ILE A 51 50.31 2.16 11.02
N VAL A 52 50.95 2.74 10.01
CA VAL A 52 52.37 2.48 9.73
C VAL A 52 53.22 3.57 10.37
N SER A 53 54.18 3.14 11.17
CA SER A 53 55.12 4.00 11.89
C SER A 53 56.34 4.39 11.05
N ALA A 54 57.14 5.33 11.55
CA ALA A 54 58.36 5.80 10.91
C ALA A 54 59.39 4.69 10.70
N SER A 55 59.44 3.69 11.60
CA SER A 55 60.27 2.48 11.43
C SER A 55 59.63 1.42 10.51
N ARG A 56 58.53 1.77 9.83
CA ARG A 56 57.70 0.86 9.04
C ARG A 56 57.06 -0.24 9.88
N GLY A 57 56.99 -0.13 11.21
CA GLY A 57 56.19 -1.06 12.03
C GLY A 57 54.68 -0.84 11.82
N ARG A 58 53.88 -1.92 11.82
CA ARG A 58 52.42 -1.88 11.58
C ARG A 58 51.66 -2.09 12.88
N PHE A 59 50.88 -1.10 13.27
CA PHE A 59 49.94 -1.20 14.38
C PHE A 59 48.57 -1.60 13.86
N LYS A 60 48.03 -2.70 14.36
CA LYS A 60 46.69 -3.20 14.03
C LYS A 60 45.71 -2.88 15.13
N ARG A 61 44.57 -2.30 14.77
CA ARG A 61 43.46 -2.07 15.70
C ARG A 61 42.98 -3.41 16.24
N THR A 62 42.79 -3.46 17.56
CA THR A 62 42.12 -4.58 18.23
C THR A 62 40.62 -4.37 18.07
N MET A 63 39.97 -5.28 17.37
CA MET A 63 38.52 -5.27 17.19
C MET A 63 37.87 -5.76 18.49
N MET A 64 37.59 -4.86 19.43
CA MET A 64 36.89 -5.17 20.68
C MET A 64 35.36 -5.07 20.54
N ASP A 65 34.91 -4.24 19.60
CA ASP A 65 33.49 -4.04 19.29
C ASP A 65 33.03 -5.01 18.21
N ASP A 66 31.71 -5.23 18.13
CA ASP A 66 31.07 -6.12 17.16
C ASP A 66 30.99 -5.51 15.73
N GLY A 67 31.73 -4.44 15.45
CA GLY A 67 31.60 -3.69 14.19
C GLY A 67 32.78 -2.79 13.81
N VAL A 68 32.62 -2.13 12.66
CA VAL A 68 33.52 -1.15 12.04
C VAL A 68 32.89 0.22 12.21
N ASN A 69 33.53 1.11 12.98
CA ASN A 69 33.02 2.45 13.21
C ASN A 69 33.51 3.43 12.12
N VAL A 70 32.58 4.15 11.47
CA VAL A 70 32.92 5.14 10.43
C VAL A 70 33.82 6.27 10.93
N GLN A 71 33.77 6.60 12.23
CA GLN A 71 34.60 7.64 12.82
C GLN A 71 36.09 7.25 12.83
N TRP A 72 36.41 5.94 12.88
CA TRP A 72 37.79 5.47 12.77
C TRP A 72 38.45 5.90 11.46
N PHE A 73 37.65 6.11 10.40
CA PHE A 73 38.09 6.54 9.08
C PHE A 73 37.96 8.05 8.84
N GLY A 74 37.63 8.82 9.89
CA GLY A 74 37.60 10.28 9.86
C GLY A 74 36.21 10.92 9.71
N ALA A 75 35.13 10.14 9.74
CA ALA A 75 33.78 10.71 9.76
C ALA A 75 33.52 11.41 11.09
N LYS A 76 33.09 12.68 11.08
CA LYS A 76 32.97 13.49 12.31
C LYS A 76 31.58 13.53 12.92
N GLY A 77 30.53 13.46 12.10
CA GLY A 77 29.14 13.59 12.58
C GLY A 77 28.71 15.03 12.88
N ASP A 78 29.44 16.03 12.35
CA ASP A 78 29.22 17.46 12.54
C ASP A 78 28.59 18.16 11.32
N GLY A 79 28.07 17.37 10.36
CA GLY A 79 27.52 17.83 9.10
C GLY A 79 28.54 18.00 7.97
N SER A 80 29.85 17.85 8.23
CA SER A 80 30.85 17.86 7.15
C SER A 80 30.73 16.66 6.21
N ASP A 81 31.27 16.79 5.00
CA ASP A 81 31.29 15.71 4.02
C ASP A 81 32.16 14.54 4.52
N ALA A 82 31.51 13.41 4.75
CA ALA A 82 32.09 12.18 5.27
C ALA A 82 32.23 11.10 4.20
N SER A 83 32.01 11.42 2.92
CA SER A 83 31.96 10.44 1.82
C SER A 83 33.17 9.51 1.79
N ASP A 84 34.38 10.06 1.86
CA ASP A 84 35.62 9.25 1.80
C ASP A 84 35.83 8.37 3.04
N ALA A 85 35.43 8.84 4.21
CA ALA A 85 35.49 8.05 5.43
C ALA A 85 34.53 6.85 5.38
N PHE A 86 33.32 7.07 4.86
CA PHE A 86 32.33 6.02 4.68
C PHE A 86 32.78 4.98 3.65
N ILE A 87 33.29 5.42 2.49
CA ILE A 87 33.83 4.51 1.46
C ILE A 87 35.01 3.70 2.01
N ALA A 88 35.90 4.31 2.79
CA ALA A 88 37.03 3.60 3.41
C ALA A 88 36.56 2.56 4.44
N ALA A 89 35.57 2.89 5.26
CA ALA A 89 34.96 1.97 6.22
C ALA A 89 34.25 0.81 5.53
N LEU A 90 33.49 1.08 4.46
CA LEU A 90 32.84 0.08 3.61
C LEU A 90 33.86 -0.90 3.01
N ARG A 91 34.93 -0.40 2.38
CA ARG A 91 35.97 -1.25 1.79
C ARG A 91 36.65 -2.13 2.82
N PHE A 92 36.86 -1.60 4.04
CA PHE A 92 37.38 -2.40 5.14
C PHE A 92 36.38 -3.50 5.55
N ALA A 93 35.09 -3.18 5.65
CA ALA A 93 34.03 -4.16 5.93
C ALA A 93 33.97 -5.27 4.88
N GLU A 94 34.03 -4.92 3.59
CA GLU A 94 34.09 -5.89 2.48
C GLU A 94 35.31 -6.80 2.57
N SER A 95 36.48 -6.26 2.97
CA SER A 95 37.70 -7.05 3.12
C SER A 95 37.64 -8.11 4.23
N MET A 96 36.69 -7.98 5.16
CA MET A 96 36.49 -8.95 6.25
C MET A 96 35.63 -10.14 5.84
N VAL A 97 35.00 -10.11 4.66
CA VAL A 97 34.18 -11.22 4.17
C VAL A 97 35.04 -12.46 4.01
N LYS A 98 34.61 -13.57 4.63
CA LYS A 98 35.26 -14.88 4.51
C LYS A 98 34.21 -15.96 4.27
N ASN A 99 34.46 -16.85 3.33
CA ASN A 99 33.56 -17.96 2.97
C ASN A 99 32.11 -17.48 2.74
N HIS A 100 31.93 -16.40 1.99
CA HIS A 100 30.63 -15.78 1.70
C HIS A 100 29.86 -15.26 2.94
N ARG A 101 30.55 -15.03 4.07
CA ARG A 101 29.98 -14.43 5.28
C ARG A 101 30.72 -13.12 5.58
N GLY A 102 30.00 -12.00 5.53
CA GLY A 102 30.50 -10.70 5.96
C GLY A 102 30.78 -10.69 7.45
N LYS A 103 29.79 -11.09 8.27
CA LYS A 103 29.86 -10.93 9.74
C LYS A 103 30.33 -9.52 10.13
N VAL A 104 29.91 -8.51 9.36
CA VAL A 104 30.34 -7.12 9.58
C VAL A 104 29.15 -6.23 9.84
N LYS A 105 29.31 -5.37 10.84
CA LYS A 105 28.40 -4.31 11.22
C LYS A 105 29.11 -2.97 11.04
N LEU A 106 28.65 -2.16 10.10
CA LEU A 106 29.06 -0.78 9.96
C LEU A 106 28.31 0.05 11.01
N LEU A 107 29.06 0.56 11.98
CA LEU A 107 28.55 1.37 13.09
C LEU A 107 28.65 2.85 12.73
N ILE A 108 27.52 3.56 12.88
CA ILE A 108 27.38 4.98 12.59
C ILE A 108 26.91 5.67 13.88
N PRO A 109 27.81 6.30 14.64
CA PRO A 109 27.45 6.98 15.87
C PRO A 109 26.41 8.11 15.68
N SER A 110 25.95 8.67 16.80
CA SER A 110 25.08 9.84 16.78
C SER A 110 25.75 11.02 16.07
N GLY A 111 24.97 11.80 15.33
CA GLY A 111 25.46 12.97 14.61
C GLY A 111 24.88 13.06 13.21
N THR A 112 25.24 14.13 12.50
CA THR A 112 24.84 14.38 11.12
C THR A 112 26.03 14.18 10.20
N TYR A 113 25.89 13.36 9.17
CA TYR A 113 26.93 13.04 8.21
C TYR A 113 26.46 13.47 6.81
N SER A 114 27.15 14.41 6.18
CA SER A 114 26.87 14.74 4.78
C SER A 114 27.59 13.73 3.89
N ILE A 115 26.92 13.21 2.87
CA ILE A 115 27.47 12.28 1.89
C ILE A 115 27.14 12.80 0.49
N SER A 116 28.16 13.18 -0.26
CA SER A 116 28.05 13.75 -1.61
C SER A 116 28.38 12.74 -2.71
N LYS A 117 29.10 11.65 -2.39
CA LYS A 117 29.47 10.60 -3.35
C LYS A 117 28.45 9.46 -3.34
N SER A 118 28.18 8.90 -4.53
CA SER A 118 27.40 7.68 -4.66
C SER A 118 28.10 6.49 -3.99
N GLU A 119 27.33 5.44 -3.70
CA GLU A 119 27.87 4.13 -3.25
C GLU A 119 28.64 4.16 -1.92
N ALA A 120 28.47 5.20 -1.11
CA ALA A 120 29.26 5.39 0.11
C ALA A 120 28.94 4.37 1.22
N LEU A 121 27.76 3.75 1.18
CA LEU A 121 27.30 2.78 2.19
C LEU A 121 27.26 1.34 1.69
N LEU A 122 27.19 1.16 0.38
CA LEU A 122 27.22 -0.12 -0.32
C LEU A 122 27.61 0.11 -1.77
N GLY A 123 28.68 -0.55 -2.23
CA GLY A 123 29.25 -0.34 -3.56
C GLY A 123 28.93 -1.44 -4.55
N GLY A 124 28.60 -1.05 -5.78
CA GLY A 124 28.28 -1.97 -6.87
C GLY A 124 29.50 -2.63 -7.50
N THR A 125 30.71 -2.20 -7.10
CA THR A 125 31.98 -2.81 -7.53
C THR A 125 32.31 -4.08 -6.76
N TYR A 126 31.72 -4.28 -5.58
CA TYR A 126 31.83 -5.53 -4.83
C TYR A 126 30.86 -6.55 -5.42
N THR A 127 31.37 -7.62 -6.01
CA THR A 127 30.59 -8.64 -6.75
C THR A 127 30.67 -10.04 -6.15
N ASN A 128 31.42 -10.20 -5.05
CA ASN A 128 31.56 -11.49 -4.37
C ASN A 128 30.31 -11.76 -3.52
N SER A 129 29.52 -12.77 -3.89
CA SER A 129 28.30 -13.11 -3.14
C SER A 129 28.60 -13.28 -1.64
N ALA A 130 27.87 -12.58 -0.78
CA ALA A 130 28.09 -12.58 0.66
C ALA A 130 26.81 -12.31 1.44
N VAL A 131 26.74 -12.79 2.68
CA VAL A 131 25.63 -12.48 3.58
C VAL A 131 26.09 -11.88 4.90
N GLY A 132 25.16 -11.20 5.59
CA GLY A 132 25.38 -10.70 6.94
C GLY A 132 26.16 -9.40 6.97
N TYR A 133 25.64 -8.40 6.26
CA TYR A 133 26.08 -7.02 6.33
C TYR A 133 25.02 -6.18 7.05
N VAL A 134 25.46 -5.53 8.13
CA VAL A 134 24.58 -4.69 8.97
C VAL A 134 25.07 -3.24 8.89
N ILE A 135 24.16 -2.29 8.70
CA ILE A 135 24.42 -0.85 8.84
C ILE A 135 23.56 -0.35 9.99
N GLN A 136 24.18 0.14 11.06
CA GLN A 136 23.46 0.52 12.28
C GLN A 136 23.82 1.93 12.75
N GLY A 137 22.79 2.73 12.97
CA GLY A 137 22.87 4.01 13.66
C GLY A 137 22.60 3.93 15.16
N ALA A 138 22.61 5.08 15.82
CA ALA A 138 22.28 5.23 17.24
C ALA A 138 20.79 5.52 17.51
N GLY A 139 19.97 5.69 16.46
CA GLY A 139 18.53 5.94 16.57
C GLY A 139 18.01 6.83 15.43
N LYS A 140 16.76 6.63 15.03
CA LYS A 140 16.03 7.51 14.10
C LYS A 140 15.98 8.94 14.66
N GLY A 141 16.48 9.92 13.90
CA GLY A 141 16.63 11.31 14.36
C GLY A 141 17.84 11.59 15.26
N VAL A 142 18.62 10.55 15.62
CA VAL A 142 19.86 10.66 16.40
C VAL A 142 21.09 10.51 15.50
N THR A 143 21.05 9.53 14.60
CA THR A 143 22.02 9.39 13.50
C THR A 143 21.35 9.80 12.21
N GLN A 144 21.91 10.82 11.55
CA GLN A 144 21.39 11.38 10.31
C GLN A 144 22.42 11.32 9.20
N ILE A 145 22.02 10.85 8.03
CA ILE A 145 22.83 10.85 6.81
C ILE A 145 22.14 11.75 5.78
N ALA A 146 22.75 12.90 5.51
CA ALA A 146 22.28 13.85 4.50
C ALA A 146 22.95 13.52 3.16
N TYR A 147 22.19 12.91 2.24
CA TYR A 147 22.67 12.58 0.91
C TYR A 147 22.51 13.78 -0.03
N THR A 148 23.64 14.38 -0.38
CA THR A 148 23.74 15.67 -1.08
C THR A 148 24.11 15.56 -2.55
N ASN A 149 24.24 14.34 -3.08
CA ASN A 149 24.56 14.11 -4.48
C ASN A 149 23.42 14.61 -5.41
N GLN A 150 23.77 15.47 -6.35
CA GLN A 150 22.85 16.09 -7.31
C GLN A 150 23.02 15.55 -8.74
N ALA A 151 23.83 14.50 -8.94
CA ALA A 151 24.06 13.94 -10.26
C ALA A 151 22.75 13.49 -10.93
N ALA A 152 22.67 13.67 -12.26
CA ALA A 152 21.51 13.27 -13.05
C ALA A 152 21.45 11.75 -13.29
N SER A 153 22.58 11.05 -13.20
CA SER A 153 22.71 9.60 -13.34
C SER A 153 23.61 9.04 -12.23
N ASN A 154 23.49 7.73 -11.97
CA ASN A 154 24.23 7.02 -10.90
C ASN A 154 24.13 7.69 -9.52
N ASN A 155 22.97 8.30 -9.25
CA ASN A 155 22.75 9.06 -8.02
C ASN A 155 22.12 8.17 -6.93
N TYR A 156 22.77 7.05 -6.59
CA TYR A 156 22.35 6.15 -5.52
C TYR A 156 23.34 6.14 -4.35
N LEU A 157 22.83 6.19 -3.12
CA LEU A 157 23.65 6.10 -1.91
C LEU A 157 24.14 4.66 -1.65
N LEU A 158 23.29 3.67 -1.94
CA LEU A 158 23.59 2.25 -1.87
C LEU A 158 23.37 1.61 -3.24
N TYR A 159 24.36 0.84 -3.70
CA TYR A 159 24.24 -0.02 -4.86
C TYR A 159 24.58 -1.46 -4.47
N ASN A 160 23.57 -2.33 -4.45
CA ASN A 160 23.81 -3.77 -4.45
C ASN A 160 23.76 -4.31 -5.88
N ASN A 161 24.88 -4.80 -6.40
CA ASN A 161 24.98 -5.39 -7.73
C ASN A 161 25.03 -6.92 -7.63
N ASP A 162 23.93 -7.52 -7.17
CA ASP A 162 23.78 -8.97 -6.98
C ASP A 162 24.82 -9.61 -6.03
N ALA A 163 25.38 -8.83 -5.10
CA ALA A 163 26.49 -9.30 -4.26
C ALA A 163 26.05 -9.63 -2.83
N TRP A 164 25.29 -8.74 -2.20
CA TRP A 164 24.92 -8.92 -0.80
C TRP A 164 23.52 -9.52 -0.65
N GLN A 165 23.38 -10.44 0.29
CA GLN A 165 22.09 -10.96 0.75
C GLN A 165 21.98 -10.75 2.26
N HIS A 166 20.77 -10.76 2.81
CA HIS A 166 20.57 -10.68 4.26
C HIS A 166 21.14 -9.36 4.83
N ILE A 167 20.89 -8.25 4.13
CA ILE A 167 21.31 -6.91 4.55
C ILE A 167 20.35 -6.45 5.66
N HIS A 168 20.89 -5.90 6.74
CA HIS A 168 20.08 -5.25 7.78
C HIS A 168 20.51 -3.79 7.93
N ILE A 169 19.58 -2.84 7.76
CA ILE A 169 19.81 -1.43 8.05
C ILE A 169 18.85 -0.98 9.15
N GLN A 170 19.38 -0.36 10.21
CA GLN A 170 18.54 0.05 11.33
C GLN A 170 18.98 1.36 11.99
N ASP A 171 18.01 2.02 12.62
CA ASP A 171 18.23 3.13 13.56
C ASP A 171 18.91 4.37 12.94
N ILE A 172 18.56 4.71 11.69
CA ILE A 172 19.14 5.82 10.93
C ILE A 172 18.04 6.65 10.26
N GLU A 173 18.22 7.96 10.24
CA GLU A 173 17.51 8.87 9.33
C GLU A 173 18.37 9.20 8.11
N PHE A 174 17.79 9.10 6.92
CA PHE A 174 18.38 9.47 5.63
C PHE A 174 17.61 10.66 5.06
N THR A 175 18.31 11.75 4.74
CA THR A 175 17.70 12.92 4.09
C THR A 175 18.19 13.03 2.65
N GLY A 176 17.27 12.99 1.70
CA GLY A 176 17.54 13.23 0.29
C GLY A 176 17.40 14.71 -0.04
N SER A 177 18.22 15.21 -0.95
CA SER A 177 18.27 16.63 -1.32
C SER A 177 17.96 16.89 -2.79
N SER A 178 17.58 15.86 -3.55
CA SER A 178 17.47 15.94 -5.01
C SER A 178 16.31 15.11 -5.55
N PRO A 179 15.56 15.59 -6.55
CA PRO A 179 14.59 14.77 -7.27
C PRO A 179 15.23 13.65 -8.09
N ASN A 180 16.56 13.59 -8.18
CA ASN A 180 17.30 12.50 -8.82
C ASN A 180 17.90 11.51 -7.82
N ALA A 181 17.88 11.81 -6.52
CA ALA A 181 18.51 10.98 -5.50
C ALA A 181 17.78 9.66 -5.33
N ILE A 182 18.54 8.57 -5.28
CA ILE A 182 18.07 7.22 -4.99
C ILE A 182 18.72 6.76 -3.69
N PHE A 183 17.94 6.23 -2.73
CA PHE A 183 18.55 5.72 -1.51
C PHE A 183 19.26 4.39 -1.80
N MET A 184 18.53 3.40 -2.32
CA MET A 184 19.08 2.10 -2.68
C MET A 184 18.67 1.70 -4.09
N TYR A 185 19.67 1.39 -4.90
CA TYR A 185 19.51 0.64 -6.14
C TYR A 185 19.98 -0.80 -5.90
N SER A 186 19.09 -1.77 -6.09
CA SER A 186 19.41 -3.19 -5.94
C SER A 186 19.13 -3.90 -7.26
N TYR A 187 20.20 -4.34 -7.90
CA TYR A 187 20.13 -5.21 -9.07
C TYR A 187 20.30 -6.66 -8.62
N ALA A 188 19.36 -7.54 -9.02
CA ALA A 188 19.37 -8.95 -8.65
C ALA A 188 19.28 -9.88 -9.86
N ALA A 189 20.23 -10.81 -9.94
CA ALA A 189 20.25 -11.86 -10.95
C ALA A 189 20.20 -13.24 -10.30
N ASN A 190 20.90 -13.45 -9.18
CA ASN A 190 21.03 -14.77 -8.56
C ASN A 190 21.18 -14.76 -7.03
N SER A 191 21.53 -13.64 -6.40
CA SER A 191 21.83 -13.60 -4.96
C SER A 191 21.05 -12.54 -4.18
N ALA A 192 20.88 -11.33 -4.70
CA ALA A 192 20.36 -10.20 -3.94
C ALA A 192 18.95 -10.45 -3.37
N GLN A 193 18.81 -10.69 -2.07
CA GLN A 193 17.53 -11.00 -1.40
C GLN A 193 17.60 -10.80 0.12
N ASN A 194 16.43 -10.82 0.75
CA ASN A 194 16.24 -10.85 2.21
C ASN A 194 16.82 -9.61 2.89
N TYR A 195 16.27 -8.43 2.61
CA TYR A 195 16.72 -7.20 3.25
C TYR A 195 15.77 -6.80 4.37
N THR A 196 16.32 -6.39 5.51
CA THR A 196 15.54 -5.87 6.64
C THR A 196 15.89 -4.42 6.89
N PHE A 197 14.86 -3.59 7.05
CA PHE A 197 14.97 -2.20 7.43
C PHE A 197 14.16 -1.97 8.71
N GLU A 198 14.80 -1.49 9.77
CA GLU A 198 14.15 -1.35 11.07
C GLU A 198 14.34 0.05 11.65
N ARG A 199 13.23 0.72 11.98
CA ARG A 199 13.22 2.08 12.54
C ARG A 199 14.02 3.09 11.69
N CYS A 200 14.00 2.93 10.37
CA CYS A 200 14.62 3.88 9.44
C CYS A 200 13.67 5.04 9.10
N MET A 201 14.21 6.21 8.79
CA MET A 201 13.46 7.32 8.21
C MET A 201 14.10 7.76 6.91
N TRP A 202 13.27 8.02 5.89
CA TRP A 202 13.66 8.73 4.68
C TRP A 202 12.90 10.04 4.61
N ASN A 203 13.63 11.15 4.58
CA ASN A 203 13.08 12.51 4.58
C ASN A 203 13.63 13.31 3.39
N GLY A 204 13.09 14.50 3.14
CA GLY A 204 13.54 15.41 2.10
C GLY A 204 13.01 15.05 0.72
N THR A 205 13.83 15.21 -0.31
CA THR A 205 13.47 14.94 -1.70
C THR A 205 14.22 13.73 -2.24
N TRP A 206 13.47 12.74 -2.73
CA TRP A 206 14.01 11.55 -3.39
C TRP A 206 13.37 11.38 -4.78
N LYS A 207 14.09 10.72 -5.69
CA LYS A 207 13.46 10.05 -6.83
C LYS A 207 12.77 8.79 -6.32
N ASN A 208 13.58 7.77 -6.01
CA ASN A 208 13.14 6.50 -5.49
C ASN A 208 13.86 6.22 -4.18
N VAL A 209 13.16 5.79 -3.14
CA VAL A 209 13.87 5.31 -1.95
C VAL A 209 14.46 3.93 -2.26
N PHE A 210 13.66 3.00 -2.74
CA PHE A 210 14.10 1.70 -3.23
C PHE A 210 13.80 1.55 -4.71
N GLN A 211 14.84 1.30 -5.51
CA GLN A 211 14.71 0.92 -6.91
C GLN A 211 15.28 -0.49 -7.08
N LEU A 212 14.38 -1.44 -7.39
CA LEU A 212 14.68 -2.86 -7.42
C LEU A 212 14.56 -3.37 -8.85
N GLU A 213 15.66 -3.83 -9.43
CA GLU A 213 15.74 -4.27 -10.83
C GLU A 213 16.44 -5.62 -10.95
N GLY A 214 16.30 -6.25 -12.11
CA GLY A 214 16.91 -7.52 -12.44
C GLY A 214 15.91 -8.63 -12.78
N GLY A 215 16.44 -9.80 -13.12
CA GLY A 215 15.64 -10.91 -13.65
C GLY A 215 15.09 -11.85 -12.57
N ASN A 216 15.69 -11.87 -11.38
CA ASN A 216 15.36 -12.82 -10.33
C ASN A 216 15.74 -12.26 -8.96
N LEU A 217 15.11 -12.77 -7.90
CA LEU A 217 15.31 -12.36 -6.51
C LEU A 217 14.91 -10.90 -6.25
N ASN A 218 15.63 -10.09 -5.47
CA ASN A 218 15.08 -8.88 -4.83
C ASN A 218 13.80 -9.15 -3.99
N SER A 219 13.71 -10.38 -3.47
CA SER A 219 12.58 -10.89 -2.71
C SER A 219 12.85 -10.84 -1.20
N GLU A 220 11.82 -11.10 -0.41
CA GLU A 220 11.92 -11.29 1.05
C GLU A 220 12.34 -10.00 1.78
N MET A 221 11.91 -8.85 1.28
CA MET A 221 12.27 -7.56 1.85
C MET A 221 11.25 -7.14 2.91
N THR A 222 11.75 -6.67 4.06
CA THR A 222 10.93 -6.34 5.22
C THR A 222 11.27 -4.98 5.80
N TRP A 223 10.24 -4.20 6.12
CA TRP A 223 10.33 -2.90 6.76
C TRP A 223 9.52 -2.89 8.07
N PHE A 224 10.18 -2.53 9.18
CA PHE A 224 9.56 -2.39 10.49
C PHE A 224 9.64 -0.94 10.97
N HIS A 225 8.48 -0.34 11.26
CA HIS A 225 8.37 0.99 11.90
C HIS A 225 9.16 2.08 11.15
N CYS A 226 9.19 1.99 9.82
CA CYS A 226 9.91 2.92 8.97
C CYS A 226 9.04 4.12 8.57
N ASN A 227 9.68 5.25 8.28
CA ASN A 227 9.02 6.49 7.87
C ASN A 227 9.49 6.93 6.48
N PHE A 228 8.55 7.33 5.64
CA PHE A 228 8.79 7.95 4.34
C PHE A 228 8.13 9.33 4.33
N ASN A 229 8.95 10.38 4.40
CA ASN A 229 8.52 11.76 4.60
C ASN A 229 9.04 12.67 3.48
N GLY A 230 8.40 13.82 3.30
CA GLY A 230 8.85 14.87 2.39
C GLY A 230 8.24 14.72 0.98
N SER A 231 9.07 14.50 -0.03
CA SER A 231 8.67 14.38 -1.43
C SER A 231 9.44 13.24 -2.08
N MET A 232 8.75 12.32 -2.75
CA MET A 232 9.40 11.27 -3.54
C MET A 232 8.64 10.98 -4.83
N GLU A 233 9.28 10.34 -5.82
CA GLU A 233 8.54 9.73 -6.94
C GLU A 233 7.95 8.40 -6.47
N ASN A 234 8.77 7.56 -5.83
CA ASN A 234 8.34 6.27 -5.27
C ASN A 234 9.08 5.95 -3.97
N ALA A 235 8.41 5.44 -2.93
CA ALA A 235 9.10 4.84 -1.79
C ALA A 235 9.68 3.48 -2.19
N ILE A 236 8.88 2.57 -2.75
CA ILE A 236 9.37 1.29 -3.30
C ILE A 236 8.96 1.19 -4.76
N TYR A 237 9.95 0.99 -5.63
CA TYR A 237 9.77 0.92 -7.07
C TYR A 237 10.34 -0.36 -7.67
N VAL A 238 9.47 -1.14 -8.29
CA VAL A 238 9.80 -2.27 -9.17
C VAL A 238 9.33 -1.88 -10.58
N PRO A 239 10.25 -1.44 -11.46
CA PRO A 239 9.92 -1.04 -12.82
C PRO A 239 9.48 -2.23 -13.67
N TYR A 240 8.70 -1.93 -14.70
CA TYR A 240 8.43 -2.87 -15.78
C TYR A 240 9.71 -3.18 -16.58
N SER A 241 9.91 -4.45 -16.98
CA SER A 241 10.96 -4.84 -17.93
C SER A 241 10.49 -4.80 -19.37
N THR A 242 11.14 -3.98 -20.21
CA THR A 242 10.96 -4.03 -21.67
C THR A 242 11.82 -5.10 -22.34
N ASN A 243 12.76 -5.72 -21.61
CA ASN A 243 13.71 -6.70 -22.15
C ASN A 243 13.42 -8.09 -21.59
N LYS A 244 12.60 -8.87 -22.30
CA LYS A 244 12.34 -10.29 -22.01
C LYS A 244 13.51 -11.22 -22.36
N SER A 245 14.56 -10.72 -23.01
CA SER A 245 15.66 -11.53 -23.54
C SER A 245 17.01 -10.81 -23.41
N VAL A 246 17.71 -10.99 -22.30
CA VAL A 246 19.16 -10.76 -22.29
C VAL A 246 19.84 -11.91 -21.53
N GLU A 247 20.65 -12.63 -22.30
CA GLU A 247 21.59 -13.66 -21.88
C GLU A 247 22.47 -13.24 -20.67
N PRO A 248 23.02 -14.20 -19.90
CA PRO A 248 23.61 -13.94 -18.58
C PRO A 248 24.80 -12.95 -18.54
N ASN A 249 25.43 -12.59 -19.66
CA ASN A 249 26.83 -12.14 -19.64
C ASN A 249 27.19 -10.83 -20.38
N THR A 250 26.27 -9.86 -20.49
CA THR A 250 26.64 -8.51 -20.97
C THR A 250 26.22 -7.43 -19.97
N MET A 251 27.17 -6.58 -19.58
CA MET A 251 27.02 -5.49 -18.61
C MET A 251 26.24 -4.26 -19.13
N ALA A 252 25.35 -4.44 -20.11
CA ALA A 252 24.42 -3.37 -20.49
C ALA A 252 23.33 -3.28 -19.41
N ILE A 253 22.88 -2.07 -19.08
CA ILE A 253 21.78 -1.79 -18.13
C ILE A 253 20.64 -2.78 -18.40
N ARG A 254 20.47 -3.75 -17.50
CA ARG A 254 19.49 -4.84 -17.60
C ARG A 254 18.16 -4.29 -17.14
N SER A 255 17.51 -3.60 -18.06
CA SER A 255 16.40 -2.68 -17.82
C SER A 255 15.09 -3.42 -17.46
N GLY A 256 14.79 -3.52 -16.16
CA GLY A 256 13.47 -3.92 -15.67
C GLY A 256 13.44 -4.75 -14.39
N GLY A 257 12.29 -4.79 -13.71
CA GLY A 257 12.00 -5.73 -12.62
C GLY A 257 11.37 -7.04 -13.11
N SER A 258 11.11 -7.96 -12.18
CA SER A 258 10.56 -9.29 -12.44
C SER A 258 9.34 -9.57 -11.55
N ASP A 259 8.44 -10.48 -11.94
CA ASP A 259 7.28 -10.92 -11.13
C ASP A 259 7.66 -12.05 -10.15
N GLN A 260 8.92 -12.52 -10.22
CA GLN A 260 9.56 -13.37 -9.21
C GLN A 260 10.06 -12.57 -8.00
N PHE A 261 9.87 -11.26 -8.01
CA PHE A 261 10.16 -10.36 -6.92
C PHE A 261 9.01 -10.45 -5.92
N LEU A 262 9.19 -11.19 -4.84
CA LEU A 262 8.12 -11.64 -3.97
C LEU A 262 8.41 -11.35 -2.49
N ASN A 263 7.36 -11.40 -1.68
CA ASN A 263 7.43 -11.38 -0.23
C ASN A 263 7.95 -10.04 0.33
N TYR A 264 7.23 -8.97 -0.01
CA TYR A 264 7.43 -7.63 0.54
C TYR A 264 6.54 -7.42 1.75
N ASN A 265 7.15 -7.06 2.89
CA ASN A 265 6.46 -7.01 4.17
C ASN A 265 6.67 -5.66 4.86
N LEU A 266 5.59 -4.90 5.05
CA LEU A 266 5.65 -3.57 5.66
C LEU A 266 4.83 -3.54 6.95
N PHE A 267 5.49 -3.38 8.09
CA PHE A 267 4.88 -3.42 9.42
C PHE A 267 4.93 -2.04 10.08
N ALA A 268 3.74 -1.46 10.30
CA ALA A 268 3.54 -0.16 10.94
C ALA A 268 4.40 0.97 10.35
N CYS A 269 4.61 0.93 9.03
CA CYS A 269 5.32 1.97 8.31
C CYS A 269 4.44 3.20 8.08
N GLN A 270 5.06 4.37 7.99
CA GLN A 270 4.39 5.64 7.74
C GLN A 270 4.84 6.20 6.40
N PHE A 271 3.90 6.71 5.62
CA PHE A 271 4.16 7.38 4.36
C PHE A 271 3.43 8.71 4.37
N GLU A 272 4.16 9.79 4.67
CA GLU A 272 3.61 11.12 4.90
C GLU A 272 4.32 12.11 3.97
N VAL A 273 3.82 12.20 2.75
CA VAL A 273 4.49 12.92 1.66
C VAL A 273 3.62 14.00 1.06
N THR A 274 4.27 15.01 0.51
CA THR A 274 3.64 16.05 -0.31
C THR A 274 3.30 15.54 -1.71
N LYS A 275 4.12 14.62 -2.24
CA LYS A 275 3.94 13.94 -3.53
C LYS A 275 4.62 12.58 -3.56
N GLY A 276 4.11 11.69 -4.41
CA GLY A 276 4.76 10.42 -4.75
C GLY A 276 3.89 9.20 -4.61
N ASN A 277 4.45 8.05 -4.98
CA ASN A 277 3.80 6.76 -4.78
C ASN A 277 4.43 6.04 -3.59
N TYR A 278 3.61 5.32 -2.82
CA TYR A 278 4.15 4.50 -1.73
C TYR A 278 4.74 3.21 -2.31
N LEU A 279 3.90 2.36 -2.91
CA LEU A 279 4.32 1.11 -3.52
C LEU A 279 4.01 1.14 -5.02
N ASN A 280 5.04 1.03 -5.87
CA ASN A 280 4.89 1.00 -7.33
C ASN A 280 5.51 -0.28 -7.90
N PHE A 281 4.64 -1.24 -8.20
CA PHE A 281 4.99 -2.59 -8.63
C PHE A 281 4.40 -2.85 -10.02
N GLN A 282 5.16 -2.57 -11.06
CA GLN A 282 4.63 -2.54 -12.43
C GLN A 282 4.51 -3.91 -13.10
N TYR A 283 5.17 -4.95 -12.57
CA TYR A 283 5.27 -6.26 -13.21
C TYR A 283 4.58 -7.39 -12.41
N GLY A 284 4.46 -7.27 -11.08
CA GLY A 284 3.83 -8.28 -10.21
C GLY A 284 4.37 -8.17 -8.78
N GLY A 285 4.02 -9.14 -7.93
CA GLY A 285 4.59 -9.28 -6.59
C GLY A 285 3.67 -9.94 -5.56
N ASN A 286 4.27 -10.42 -4.47
CA ASN A 286 3.56 -10.75 -3.23
C ASN A 286 3.86 -9.66 -2.20
N ILE A 287 2.86 -8.83 -1.90
CA ILE A 287 3.01 -7.61 -1.12
C ILE A 287 2.05 -7.66 0.06
N ASN A 288 2.57 -7.31 1.24
CA ASN A 288 1.83 -7.23 2.49
C ASN A 288 2.08 -5.90 3.21
N VAL A 289 1.01 -5.26 3.66
CA VAL A 289 1.04 -4.06 4.49
C VAL A 289 0.22 -4.31 5.75
N TRP A 290 0.80 -4.08 6.93
CA TRP A 290 0.14 -4.24 8.23
C TRP A 290 0.24 -2.96 9.05
N GLY A 291 -0.90 -2.30 9.24
CA GLY A 291 -1.01 -1.03 9.94
C GLY A 291 -0.26 0.10 9.24
N GLY A 292 -0.03 1.19 9.97
CA GLY A 292 0.65 2.38 9.47
C GLY A 292 -0.27 3.58 9.26
N SER A 293 0.35 4.68 8.84
CA SER A 293 -0.31 5.97 8.55
C SER A 293 0.15 6.42 7.17
N LEU A 294 -0.78 6.47 6.21
CA LEU A 294 -0.48 6.82 4.82
C LEU A 294 -1.22 8.12 4.45
N ILE A 295 -0.47 9.20 4.20
CA ILE A 295 -0.98 10.54 4.04
C ILE A 295 -0.31 11.21 2.83
N HIS A 296 -1.14 11.69 1.91
CA HIS A 296 -0.71 12.73 0.98
C HIS A 296 -1.03 14.08 1.62
N ILE A 297 -0.02 14.76 2.15
CA ILE A 297 -0.18 15.96 2.99
C ILE A 297 -0.73 17.15 2.18
N GLY A 298 -0.37 17.24 0.90
CA GLY A 298 -0.57 18.43 0.08
C GLY A 298 0.52 19.49 0.27
N THR A 299 0.53 20.49 -0.59
CA THR A 299 1.51 21.59 -0.60
C THR A 299 0.87 22.97 -0.47
N GLY A 300 -0.46 23.05 -0.46
CA GLY A 300 -1.19 24.30 -0.38
C GLY A 300 -2.63 24.12 0.10
N THR A 301 -3.37 25.22 0.12
CA THR A 301 -4.77 25.28 0.53
C THR A 301 -5.59 25.85 -0.62
N GLY A 302 -6.56 25.06 -1.10
CA GLY A 302 -7.52 25.44 -2.13
C GLY A 302 -8.76 26.12 -1.54
N ALA A 303 -9.78 26.26 -2.39
CA ALA A 303 -11.07 26.81 -1.98
C ALA A 303 -11.65 26.02 -0.78
N ASN A 304 -12.31 26.73 0.14
CA ASN A 304 -12.93 26.16 1.35
C ASN A 304 -11.97 25.42 2.29
N GLY A 305 -10.66 25.71 2.23
CA GLY A 305 -9.66 25.11 3.12
C GLY A 305 -9.20 23.71 2.71
N VAL A 306 -9.66 23.19 1.56
CA VAL A 306 -9.29 21.85 1.06
C VAL A 306 -7.81 21.84 0.66
N PRO A 307 -6.97 20.93 1.16
CA PRO A 307 -5.57 20.87 0.74
C PRO A 307 -5.44 20.63 -0.77
N THR A 308 -4.47 21.29 -1.40
CA THR A 308 -4.12 21.15 -2.81
C THR A 308 -2.68 20.67 -2.95
N GLY A 309 -2.35 20.10 -4.10
CA GLY A 309 -0.99 19.67 -4.40
C GLY A 309 -0.94 18.52 -5.39
N PRO A 310 0.26 18.08 -5.73
CA PRO A 310 0.50 17.02 -6.71
C PRO A 310 -0.02 15.64 -6.29
N GLY A 311 -0.05 15.30 -4.99
CA GLY A 311 -0.55 14.00 -4.51
C GLY A 311 0.23 12.81 -5.08
N GLY A 312 -0.48 11.71 -5.38
CA GLY A 312 0.11 10.47 -5.87
C GLY A 312 -0.73 9.25 -5.50
N THR A 313 -0.17 8.05 -5.68
CA THR A 313 -0.89 6.79 -5.51
C THR A 313 -0.23 5.94 -4.43
N PHE A 314 -0.97 5.55 -3.38
CA PHE A 314 -0.40 4.69 -2.35
C PHE A 314 -0.04 3.30 -2.91
N PHE A 315 -0.93 2.68 -3.68
CA PHE A 315 -0.70 1.35 -4.26
C PHE A 315 -0.84 1.40 -5.77
N LYS A 316 0.29 1.33 -6.48
CA LYS A 316 0.36 1.40 -7.93
C LYS A 316 0.78 0.05 -8.48
N LEU A 317 -0.20 -0.72 -8.95
CA LEU A 317 -0.07 -2.14 -9.25
C LEU A 317 -0.26 -2.38 -10.75
N GLY A 318 0.85 -2.59 -11.44
CA GLY A 318 0.92 -2.77 -12.89
C GLY A 318 1.30 -1.50 -13.66
N LYS A 319 1.37 -1.60 -15.00
CA LYS A 319 1.87 -0.55 -15.90
C LYS A 319 0.83 0.55 -16.13
N THR A 320 0.87 1.63 -15.38
CA THR A 320 -0.01 2.80 -15.60
C THR A 320 0.65 3.86 -16.50
N ASN A 321 1.16 3.51 -17.67
CA ASN A 321 1.39 4.54 -18.69
C ASN A 321 0.09 4.77 -19.43
N TYR A 322 -0.82 5.49 -18.76
CA TYR A 322 -1.93 6.16 -19.42
C TYR A 322 -1.32 7.22 -20.33
N LEU A 323 -1.12 6.88 -21.61
CA LEU A 323 -0.73 7.87 -22.59
C LEU A 323 -1.87 8.90 -22.69
N GLN A 324 -1.53 10.17 -22.51
CA GLN A 324 -2.38 11.37 -22.64
C GLN A 324 -3.08 11.52 -24.01
N ASN A 325 -3.19 10.47 -24.84
CA ASN A 325 -3.59 10.60 -26.24
C ASN A 325 -4.44 9.45 -26.79
N GLY A 326 -5.19 8.74 -25.94
CA GLY A 326 -6.34 7.93 -26.38
C GLY A 326 -6.07 6.79 -27.38
N SER A 327 -4.81 6.40 -27.60
CA SER A 327 -4.45 5.32 -28.53
C SER A 327 -3.94 4.12 -27.76
N TYR A 328 -4.84 3.18 -27.48
CA TYR A 328 -4.53 1.82 -27.05
C TYR A 328 -4.07 1.02 -28.26
N ASN A 329 -2.77 0.99 -28.53
CA ASN A 329 -2.20 0.05 -29.50
C ASN A 329 -1.03 -0.66 -28.86
N ASN A 330 -1.36 -1.76 -28.16
CA ASN A 330 -0.62 -3.00 -27.96
C ASN A 330 -0.72 -3.48 -26.50
N PRO A 331 -1.72 -4.31 -26.15
CA PRO A 331 -1.72 -5.05 -24.90
C PRO A 331 -0.67 -6.17 -25.00
N ASP A 332 0.61 -5.85 -24.73
CA ASP A 332 1.68 -6.84 -24.87
C ASP A 332 1.73 -7.82 -23.67
N PRO A 333 1.95 -9.14 -23.90
CA PRO A 333 1.64 -10.21 -22.95
C PRO A 333 2.87 -10.75 -22.21
N GLY A 334 3.29 -10.19 -21.09
CA GLY A 334 4.17 -10.96 -20.19
C GLY A 334 4.69 -10.20 -18.97
N HIS A 335 4.64 -10.76 -17.76
CA HIS A 335 3.96 -11.96 -17.24
C HIS A 335 2.98 -11.52 -16.12
N ALA A 336 1.79 -12.04 -15.84
CA ALA A 336 0.93 -13.12 -16.33
C ALA A 336 0.81 -14.40 -15.54
N GLY A 337 1.81 -14.76 -14.73
CA GLY A 337 1.84 -16.08 -14.10
C GLY A 337 2.76 -16.23 -12.89
N GLY A 338 3.52 -15.19 -12.51
CA GLY A 338 4.16 -15.11 -11.19
C GLY A 338 3.15 -14.78 -10.07
N ALA A 339 3.63 -14.43 -8.87
CA ALA A 339 2.70 -14.09 -7.80
C ALA A 339 2.15 -12.68 -8.00
N VAL A 340 0.82 -12.57 -8.06
CA VAL A 340 0.09 -11.32 -8.17
C VAL A 340 -0.86 -11.23 -6.98
N ARG A 341 -0.34 -10.74 -5.85
CA ARG A 341 -1.06 -10.78 -4.59
C ARG A 341 -0.70 -9.58 -3.74
N PHE A 342 -1.71 -8.78 -3.43
CA PHE A 342 -1.62 -7.64 -2.54
C PHE A 342 -2.56 -7.81 -1.35
N LEU A 343 -2.05 -7.63 -0.13
CA LEU A 343 -2.83 -7.57 1.10
C LEU A 343 -2.47 -6.33 1.91
N CYS A 344 -3.49 -5.60 2.32
CA CYS A 344 -3.37 -4.41 3.14
C CYS A 344 -4.32 -4.51 4.34
N ILE A 345 -3.77 -4.52 5.56
CA ILE A 345 -4.54 -4.73 6.79
C ILE A 345 -4.36 -3.55 7.73
N GLY A 346 -5.44 -2.85 8.06
CA GLY A 346 -5.45 -1.91 9.18
C GLY A 346 -4.74 -0.56 9.05
N PRO A 347 -4.15 -0.11 7.91
CA PRO A 347 -3.63 1.25 7.88
C PRO A 347 -4.76 2.28 7.93
N ARG A 348 -4.41 3.42 8.53
CA ARG A 348 -5.17 4.66 8.41
C ARG A 348 -4.64 5.42 7.19
N ILE A 349 -5.54 5.83 6.30
CA ILE A 349 -5.21 6.49 5.03
C ILE A 349 -5.90 7.85 4.95
N GLU A 350 -5.18 8.86 4.49
CA GLU A 350 -5.67 10.23 4.32
C GLU A 350 -5.51 10.73 2.89
N HIS A 351 -6.64 10.90 2.19
CA HIS A 351 -6.72 11.57 0.90
C HIS A 351 -6.98 13.06 1.12
N ARG A 352 -5.94 13.87 1.29
CA ARG A 352 -6.12 15.33 1.50
C ARG A 352 -6.23 16.14 0.21
N VAL A 353 -5.76 15.60 -0.91
CA VAL A 353 -5.72 16.28 -2.21
C VAL A 353 -6.45 15.47 -3.28
N GLN A 354 -7.05 16.16 -4.27
CA GLN A 354 -7.85 15.54 -5.34
C GLN A 354 -7.08 14.48 -6.15
N THR A 355 -5.78 14.65 -6.32
CA THR A 355 -4.92 13.73 -7.08
C THR A 355 -4.44 12.54 -6.24
N SER A 356 -4.80 12.46 -4.95
CA SER A 356 -4.46 11.33 -4.10
C SER A 356 -5.30 10.11 -4.45
N LYS A 357 -4.64 8.98 -4.72
CA LYS A 357 -5.27 7.69 -4.99
C LYS A 357 -4.89 6.68 -3.92
N LEU A 358 -5.88 5.90 -3.49
CA LEU A 358 -5.69 4.66 -2.73
C LEU A 358 -4.92 3.67 -3.60
N ILE A 359 -5.47 3.38 -4.78
CA ILE A 359 -4.94 2.35 -5.66
C ILE A 359 -5.16 2.72 -7.13
N GLU A 360 -4.15 2.43 -7.94
CA GLU A 360 -4.26 2.33 -9.40
C GLU A 360 -3.79 0.93 -9.78
N CYS A 361 -4.69 0.12 -10.32
CA CYS A 361 -4.41 -1.26 -10.65
C CYS A 361 -4.80 -1.59 -12.08
N ASN A 362 -3.86 -2.19 -12.83
CA ASN A 362 -4.15 -2.87 -14.09
C ASN A 362 -3.50 -4.26 -14.17
N TRP A 363 -3.19 -4.86 -13.01
CA TRP A 363 -3.06 -6.32 -12.94
C TRP A 363 -4.34 -6.95 -13.48
N TYR A 364 -4.19 -8.04 -14.20
CA TYR A 364 -5.30 -8.69 -14.90
C TYR A 364 -5.74 -10.01 -14.25
N ASP A 365 -4.96 -10.51 -13.29
CA ASP A 365 -5.24 -11.72 -12.51
C ASP A 365 -4.70 -11.55 -11.09
N GLY A 366 -4.91 -12.55 -10.23
CA GLY A 366 -4.42 -12.58 -8.86
C GLY A 366 -5.43 -12.06 -7.85
N SER A 367 -4.93 -11.46 -6.76
CA SER A 367 -5.79 -10.96 -5.67
C SER A 367 -5.30 -9.66 -5.05
N ILE A 368 -6.26 -8.82 -4.69
CA ILE A 368 -6.09 -7.53 -4.02
C ILE A 368 -7.07 -7.53 -2.87
N THR A 369 -6.57 -7.48 -1.64
CA THR A 369 -7.40 -7.51 -0.44
C THR A 369 -7.05 -6.35 0.49
N PHE A 370 -8.09 -5.62 0.90
CA PHE A 370 -8.04 -4.60 1.94
C PHE A 370 -8.89 -5.09 3.12
N LEU A 371 -8.30 -5.21 4.30
CA LEU A 371 -8.99 -5.63 5.53
C LEU A 371 -8.88 -4.53 6.58
N SER A 372 -10.01 -4.09 7.13
CA SER A 372 -10.07 -3.10 8.22
C SER A 372 -9.32 -1.80 7.91
N VAL A 373 -9.32 -1.37 6.65
CA VAL A 373 -8.70 -0.12 6.20
C VAL A 373 -9.66 1.03 6.43
N ASP A 374 -9.17 2.14 6.98
CA ASP A 374 -9.92 3.38 7.13
C ASP A 374 -9.28 4.47 6.26
N ASN A 375 -9.96 4.89 5.19
CA ASN A 375 -9.56 6.05 4.39
C ASN A 375 -10.55 7.23 4.52
N ALA A 376 -11.47 7.16 5.49
CA ALA A 376 -12.55 8.12 5.67
C ALA A 376 -12.18 9.29 6.58
N SER A 377 -10.99 9.31 7.16
CA SER A 377 -10.57 10.32 8.13
C SER A 377 -10.61 11.78 7.64
N MET A 378 -10.71 12.04 6.33
CA MET A 378 -10.84 13.39 5.76
C MET A 378 -12.22 13.68 5.14
N ASP A 379 -13.17 12.75 5.24
CA ASP A 379 -14.46 12.78 4.53
C ASP A 379 -15.29 14.07 4.73
N PHE A 380 -15.21 14.69 5.91
CA PHE A 380 -15.90 15.92 6.26
C PHE A 380 -15.33 17.18 5.60
N SER A 381 -14.12 17.09 5.04
CA SER A 381 -13.35 18.25 4.55
C SER A 381 -12.91 18.14 3.09
N VAL A 382 -13.09 16.99 2.44
CA VAL A 382 -12.72 16.79 1.03
C VAL A 382 -13.92 16.31 0.22
N PRO A 383 -14.13 16.80 -1.01
CA PRO A 383 -15.14 16.26 -1.90
C PRO A 383 -14.92 14.78 -2.22
N SER A 384 -15.99 14.09 -2.64
CA SER A 384 -15.90 12.71 -3.11
C SER A 384 -15.19 12.62 -4.45
N TYR A 385 -13.88 12.34 -4.44
CA TYR A 385 -13.07 12.10 -5.62
C TYR A 385 -12.96 10.61 -5.94
N VAL A 386 -12.66 10.28 -7.20
CA VAL A 386 -12.18 8.93 -7.55
C VAL A 386 -10.83 8.72 -6.89
N ASN A 387 -10.70 7.76 -5.99
CA ASN A 387 -9.45 7.45 -5.30
C ASN A 387 -8.99 6.00 -5.52
N ALA A 388 -9.84 5.09 -5.99
CA ALA A 388 -9.42 3.80 -6.50
C ALA A 388 -9.73 3.70 -7.99
N LEU A 389 -8.77 3.20 -8.77
CA LEU A 389 -8.93 2.93 -10.19
C LEU A 389 -8.52 1.49 -10.49
N PHE A 390 -9.43 0.73 -11.08
CA PHE A 390 -9.19 -0.60 -11.59
C PHE A 390 -9.41 -0.60 -13.11
N ASP A 391 -8.37 -0.90 -13.87
CA ASP A 391 -8.48 -1.18 -15.31
C ASP A 391 -8.85 -2.65 -15.50
N VAL A 392 -10.06 -2.88 -16.02
CA VAL A 392 -10.62 -4.24 -16.19
C VAL A 392 -10.51 -4.75 -17.63
N SER A 393 -9.77 -4.04 -18.49
CA SER A 393 -9.81 -4.25 -19.94
C SER A 393 -9.31 -5.60 -20.41
N ASN A 394 -8.32 -6.18 -19.69
CA ASN A 394 -7.64 -7.41 -20.09
C ASN A 394 -7.79 -8.52 -19.03
N GLY A 395 -8.71 -8.37 -18.08
CA GLY A 395 -8.74 -9.16 -16.85
C GLY A 395 -8.90 -8.28 -15.63
N THR A 396 -9.24 -8.88 -14.50
CA THR A 396 -9.29 -8.20 -13.21
C THR A 396 -8.89 -9.19 -12.12
N PRO A 397 -8.00 -8.80 -11.18
CA PRO A 397 -7.76 -9.59 -9.98
C PRO A 397 -9.06 -9.77 -9.19
N THR A 398 -9.07 -10.73 -8.29
CA THR A 398 -10.07 -10.74 -7.22
C THR A 398 -9.82 -9.55 -6.31
N VAL A 399 -10.79 -8.66 -6.19
CA VAL A 399 -10.73 -7.45 -5.36
C VAL A 399 -11.68 -7.62 -4.18
N LYS A 400 -11.15 -7.57 -2.96
CA LYS A 400 -11.94 -7.64 -1.73
C LYS A 400 -11.64 -6.46 -0.80
N PHE A 401 -12.69 -5.81 -0.33
CA PHE A 401 -12.66 -4.88 0.80
C PHE A 401 -13.53 -5.45 1.91
N ASP A 402 -12.98 -5.62 3.12
CA ASP A 402 -13.68 -6.26 4.23
C ASP A 402 -13.47 -5.53 5.55
N GLY A 403 -14.56 -5.16 6.22
CA GLY A 403 -14.51 -4.43 7.47
C GLY A 403 -13.94 -3.02 7.34
N CYS A 404 -13.98 -2.43 6.14
CA CYS A 404 -13.36 -1.15 5.84
C CYS A 404 -14.29 0.03 6.12
N ARG A 405 -13.70 1.22 6.27
CA ARG A 405 -14.41 2.50 6.25
C ARG A 405 -13.89 3.34 5.09
N LEU A 406 -14.72 3.50 4.06
CA LEU A 406 -14.32 4.04 2.76
C LEU A 406 -14.96 5.39 2.46
N ALA A 407 -14.16 6.33 1.93
CA ALA A 407 -14.57 7.60 1.35
C ALA A 407 -14.18 7.68 -0.13
N GLY A 408 -14.72 8.65 -0.86
CA GLY A 408 -14.50 8.83 -2.30
C GLY A 408 -15.23 7.81 -3.16
N LYS A 409 -14.73 7.60 -4.39
CA LYS A 409 -15.30 6.69 -5.39
C LYS A 409 -14.29 5.69 -5.90
N HIS A 410 -14.78 4.49 -6.19
CA HIS A 410 -14.01 3.44 -6.85
C HIS A 410 -14.42 3.33 -8.32
N SER A 411 -13.46 3.50 -9.21
CA SER A 411 -13.66 3.55 -10.65
C SER A 411 -13.21 2.27 -11.33
N PHE A 412 -14.04 1.77 -12.25
CA PHE A 412 -13.72 0.65 -13.12
C PHE A 412 -13.68 1.13 -14.58
N LEU A 413 -12.52 0.95 -15.21
CA LEU A 413 -12.28 1.37 -16.59
C LEU A 413 -12.56 0.22 -17.54
N VAL A 414 -13.45 0.47 -18.51
CA VAL A 414 -13.87 -0.49 -19.53
C VAL A 414 -13.40 0.00 -20.90
N ASN A 415 -12.59 -0.81 -21.58
CA ASN A 415 -12.15 -0.59 -22.97
C ASN A 415 -12.68 -1.68 -23.92
N TYR A 416 -12.36 -1.57 -25.20
CA TYR A 416 -12.78 -2.54 -26.22
C TYR A 416 -12.28 -3.94 -25.85
N GLY A 417 -13.19 -4.93 -25.87
CA GLY A 417 -12.86 -6.32 -25.56
C GLY A 417 -13.00 -6.72 -24.09
N SER A 418 -13.27 -5.78 -23.17
CA SER A 418 -13.40 -6.05 -21.72
C SER A 418 -14.45 -7.13 -21.40
N TYR A 419 -15.48 -7.28 -22.24
CA TYR A 419 -16.50 -8.33 -22.10
C TYR A 419 -15.92 -9.76 -22.11
N ASN A 420 -14.72 -9.99 -22.63
CA ASN A 420 -14.08 -11.31 -22.58
C ASN A 420 -13.55 -11.69 -21.19
N HIS A 421 -13.53 -10.74 -20.25
CA HIS A 421 -12.76 -10.86 -19.00
C HIS A 421 -13.59 -10.68 -17.73
N ASN A 422 -14.88 -10.38 -17.87
CA ASN A 422 -15.81 -10.17 -16.78
C ASN A 422 -16.09 -11.45 -15.99
N ASN A 423 -15.72 -11.45 -14.72
CA ASN A 423 -16.09 -12.47 -13.75
C ASN A 423 -16.45 -11.77 -12.43
N ASP A 424 -17.36 -12.36 -11.63
CA ASP A 424 -17.77 -11.85 -10.31
C ASP A 424 -16.64 -11.95 -9.29
N LYS A 425 -15.74 -10.97 -9.31
CA LYS A 425 -14.48 -10.99 -8.57
C LYS A 425 -14.29 -9.78 -7.65
N ILE A 426 -15.25 -8.87 -7.58
CA ILE A 426 -15.15 -7.62 -6.81
C ILE A 426 -16.21 -7.63 -5.71
N VAL A 427 -15.75 -7.63 -4.46
CA VAL A 427 -16.62 -7.74 -3.28
C VAL A 427 -16.26 -6.68 -2.25
N TYR A 428 -17.29 -5.98 -1.78
CA TYR A 428 -17.26 -5.17 -0.57
C TYR A 428 -18.10 -5.88 0.49
N GLU A 429 -17.49 -6.14 1.64
CA GLU A 429 -18.11 -6.89 2.73
C GLU A 429 -17.92 -6.15 4.06
N ASN A 430 -18.93 -6.12 4.91
CA ASN A 430 -18.87 -5.48 6.24
C ASN A 430 -18.34 -4.03 6.19
N THR A 431 -18.56 -3.32 5.08
CA THR A 431 -17.88 -2.05 4.78
C THR A 431 -18.84 -0.88 4.90
N ARG A 432 -18.38 0.21 5.51
CA ARG A 432 -19.12 1.47 5.64
C ARG A 432 -18.58 2.53 4.68
N PHE A 433 -19.47 3.19 3.97
CA PHE A 433 -19.15 4.27 3.02
C PHE A 433 -19.57 5.62 3.61
N THR A 434 -18.67 6.60 3.63
CA THR A 434 -18.90 7.87 4.34
C THR A 434 -19.18 9.07 3.46
N GLN A 435 -19.17 8.88 2.14
CA GLN A 435 -19.50 9.91 1.15
C GLN A 435 -20.48 9.40 0.09
N ALA A 436 -21.13 8.28 0.37
CA ALA A 436 -22.12 7.64 -0.49
C ALA A 436 -23.30 7.21 0.36
N ALA A 437 -24.52 7.60 -0.04
CA ALA A 437 -25.74 7.16 0.62
C ALA A 437 -26.18 5.78 0.09
N LYS A 438 -25.83 5.48 -1.17
CA LYS A 438 -26.20 4.27 -1.92
C LYS A 438 -25.03 3.74 -2.74
N ALA A 439 -25.10 2.47 -3.15
CA ALA A 439 -23.99 1.79 -3.84
C ALA A 439 -23.60 2.46 -5.17
N ASP A 440 -24.57 2.97 -5.92
CA ASP A 440 -24.38 3.68 -7.18
C ASP A 440 -23.74 5.08 -7.02
N ASP A 441 -23.77 5.70 -5.84
CA ASP A 441 -23.03 6.94 -5.57
C ASP A 441 -21.51 6.69 -5.49
N PHE A 442 -21.15 5.52 -4.94
CA PHE A 442 -19.78 5.11 -4.65
C PHE A 442 -19.04 4.60 -5.89
N LEU A 443 -19.74 3.89 -6.77
CA LEU A 443 -19.16 3.33 -7.98
C LEU A 443 -19.07 4.35 -9.11
N ALA A 444 -17.97 4.32 -9.84
CA ALA A 444 -17.82 5.03 -11.10
C ALA A 444 -17.44 4.04 -12.21
N ILE A 445 -18.15 4.09 -13.34
CA ILE A 445 -17.79 3.32 -14.53
C ILE A 445 -17.32 4.29 -15.60
N VAL A 446 -16.10 4.09 -16.10
CA VAL A 446 -15.55 4.84 -17.22
C VAL A 446 -15.56 3.94 -18.44
N ASP A 447 -16.43 4.25 -19.39
CA ASP A 447 -16.56 3.51 -20.65
C ASP A 447 -15.91 4.30 -21.78
N ASN A 448 -14.73 3.84 -22.24
CA ASN A 448 -14.00 4.44 -23.35
C ASN A 448 -14.45 3.89 -24.72
N THR A 449 -15.47 3.05 -24.75
CA THR A 449 -15.89 2.33 -25.95
C THR A 449 -17.15 2.90 -26.57
N ASN A 450 -17.64 4.07 -26.13
CA ASN A 450 -18.90 4.63 -26.61
C ASN A 450 -20.07 3.62 -26.56
N GLY A 451 -20.11 2.75 -25.54
CA GLY A 451 -21.13 1.73 -25.37
C GLY A 451 -20.91 0.41 -26.14
N TYR A 452 -19.83 0.25 -26.90
CA TYR A 452 -19.58 -1.02 -27.62
C TYR A 452 -19.25 -2.18 -26.68
N SER A 453 -18.64 -1.93 -25.53
CA SER A 453 -18.24 -2.95 -24.56
C SER A 453 -18.98 -2.83 -23.23
N LEU A 454 -20.26 -2.45 -23.24
CA LEU A 454 -21.10 -2.44 -22.02
C LEU A 454 -21.12 -3.79 -21.30
N GLY A 455 -21.05 -4.88 -22.07
CA GLY A 455 -20.87 -6.26 -21.61
C GLY A 455 -19.63 -6.49 -20.74
N GLY A 456 -18.69 -5.55 -20.76
CA GLY A 456 -17.40 -5.52 -20.05
C GLY A 456 -17.42 -4.74 -18.73
N ARG A 457 -18.59 -4.26 -18.29
CA ARG A 457 -18.73 -3.67 -16.94
C ARG A 457 -18.68 -4.79 -15.90
N PRO A 458 -17.79 -4.73 -14.90
CA PRO A 458 -17.67 -5.84 -13.97
C PRO A 458 -18.84 -5.82 -12.97
N PRO A 459 -19.41 -6.99 -12.63
CA PRO A 459 -20.31 -7.11 -11.50
C PRO A 459 -19.60 -6.73 -10.20
N VAL A 460 -20.28 -5.99 -9.32
CA VAL A 460 -19.74 -5.58 -8.03
C VAL A 460 -20.72 -5.93 -6.91
N THR A 461 -20.30 -6.80 -5.99
CA THR A 461 -21.15 -7.28 -4.90
C THR A 461 -20.90 -6.50 -3.62
N PHE A 462 -21.97 -6.06 -2.97
CA PHE A 462 -21.99 -5.45 -1.63
C PHE A 462 -22.73 -6.38 -0.66
N ARG A 463 -22.12 -6.68 0.48
CA ARG A 463 -22.67 -7.56 1.54
C ARG A 463 -22.46 -6.96 2.92
N ASN A 464 -23.54 -6.85 3.70
CA ASN A 464 -23.52 -6.22 5.01
C ASN A 464 -22.87 -4.82 4.97
N CYS A 465 -23.23 -4.03 3.97
CA CYS A 465 -22.69 -2.71 3.70
C CYS A 465 -23.67 -1.60 4.10
N SER A 466 -23.14 -0.40 4.37
CA SER A 466 -23.95 0.77 4.71
C SER A 466 -23.33 2.08 4.23
N GLY A 467 -24.17 3.04 3.86
CA GLY A 467 -23.78 4.40 3.49
C GLY A 467 -23.95 5.42 4.63
N SER A 468 -23.47 6.63 4.42
CA SER A 468 -23.71 7.79 5.30
C SER A 468 -24.79 8.69 4.71
N GLY A 469 -25.66 9.26 5.56
CA GLY A 469 -26.59 10.32 5.15
C GLY A 469 -27.99 9.86 4.71
N SER A 470 -28.44 8.65 5.08
CA SER A 470 -29.88 8.35 5.00
C SER A 470 -30.62 9.19 6.04
N THR A 471 -31.18 10.32 5.61
CA THR A 471 -32.16 11.09 6.39
C THR A 471 -33.57 10.99 5.79
N SER A 472 -33.73 10.25 4.70
CA SER A 472 -34.99 10.04 3.99
C SER A 472 -34.89 8.74 3.19
N ALA A 473 -35.57 7.70 3.65
CA ALA A 473 -35.47 6.29 3.24
C ALA A 473 -34.11 5.62 3.56
N ASP A 474 -34.14 4.55 4.35
CA ASP A 474 -32.97 3.69 4.59
C ASP A 474 -32.65 2.95 3.29
N ALA A 475 -31.74 3.50 2.48
CA ALA A 475 -31.30 2.85 1.25
C ALA A 475 -30.51 1.59 1.57
N PHE A 476 -30.97 0.45 1.05
CA PHE A 476 -30.25 -0.80 1.19
C PHE A 476 -29.02 -0.78 0.29
N PHE A 477 -27.84 -0.92 0.90
CA PHE A 477 -26.57 -0.91 0.18
C PHE A 477 -26.23 -2.28 -0.42
N ASP A 478 -26.72 -3.35 0.21
CA ASP A 478 -26.50 -4.74 -0.20
C ASP A 478 -27.12 -4.99 -1.57
N SER A 479 -26.25 -5.24 -2.55
CA SER A 479 -26.59 -5.26 -3.97
C SER A 479 -25.55 -6.00 -4.79
N ASP A 480 -25.92 -6.41 -6.01
CA ASP A 480 -25.02 -6.91 -7.04
C ASP A 480 -25.06 -5.93 -8.22
N GLN A 481 -24.23 -4.88 -8.15
CA GLN A 481 -24.22 -3.79 -9.12
C GLN A 481 -23.72 -4.24 -10.50
N ASN A 482 -24.17 -3.55 -11.55
CA ASN A 482 -23.85 -3.79 -12.97
C ASN A 482 -24.28 -5.14 -13.56
N TYR A 483 -24.99 -5.98 -12.81
CA TYR A 483 -25.27 -7.35 -13.24
C TYR A 483 -26.04 -7.48 -14.56
N LEU A 484 -26.88 -6.50 -14.90
CA LEU A 484 -27.66 -6.46 -16.14
C LEU A 484 -26.84 -6.07 -17.36
N LEU A 485 -25.74 -5.35 -17.15
CA LEU A 485 -24.87 -4.88 -18.22
C LEU A 485 -23.73 -5.85 -18.45
N ALA A 486 -23.21 -6.47 -17.40
CA ALA A 486 -22.21 -7.51 -17.50
C ALA A 486 -22.75 -8.68 -18.35
N ASN A 487 -21.93 -9.18 -19.27
CA ASN A 487 -22.32 -10.31 -20.11
C ASN A 487 -22.44 -11.63 -19.33
N ARG A 488 -21.90 -11.69 -18.11
CA ARG A 488 -21.98 -12.81 -17.15
C ARG A 488 -21.96 -12.24 -15.74
N SER A 489 -22.89 -12.69 -14.91
CA SER A 489 -22.94 -12.34 -13.48
C SER A 489 -23.52 -13.50 -12.67
N GLN A 490 -22.97 -13.74 -11.49
CA GLN A 490 -23.53 -14.61 -10.46
C GLN A 490 -24.34 -13.75 -9.50
N LEU A 491 -25.62 -14.04 -9.43
CA LEU A 491 -26.56 -13.29 -8.60
C LEU A 491 -26.79 -14.01 -7.29
N THR A 492 -26.81 -13.23 -6.20
CA THR A 492 -27.26 -13.72 -4.91
C THR A 492 -28.61 -13.11 -4.61
N THR A 493 -29.58 -13.96 -4.26
CA THR A 493 -30.87 -13.51 -3.75
C THR A 493 -30.68 -12.85 -2.39
N LYS A 494 -31.27 -11.67 -2.25
CA LYS A 494 -31.25 -10.85 -1.03
C LYS A 494 -32.66 -10.76 -0.47
N MET A 495 -32.74 -10.54 0.84
CA MET A 495 -34.01 -10.43 1.53
C MET A 495 -33.97 -9.30 2.55
N VAL A 496 -34.92 -8.38 2.48
CA VAL A 496 -35.08 -7.28 3.44
C VAL A 496 -36.39 -7.41 4.19
N SER A 497 -36.36 -7.08 5.48
CA SER A 497 -37.54 -7.02 6.34
C SER A 497 -37.95 -5.57 6.55
N ILE A 498 -39.21 -5.23 6.24
CA ILE A 498 -39.73 -3.87 6.42
C ILE A 498 -40.59 -3.81 7.68
N ARG A 499 -40.26 -2.88 8.58
CA ARG A 499 -40.93 -2.60 9.85
C ARG A 499 -40.83 -1.11 10.15
N ASN A 500 -41.70 -0.61 11.01
CA ASN A 500 -41.63 0.75 11.51
C ASN A 500 -40.51 0.95 12.53
N VAL A 501 -40.28 2.20 12.93
CA VAL A 501 -39.27 2.61 13.93
C VAL A 501 -39.41 1.92 15.30
N THR A 502 -40.57 1.32 15.60
CA THR A 502 -40.79 0.56 16.84
C THR A 502 -40.55 -0.95 16.67
N GLY A 503 -40.10 -1.38 15.48
CA GLY A 503 -39.85 -2.77 15.15
C GLY A 503 -41.12 -3.59 14.89
N LYS A 504 -42.23 -2.97 14.47
CA LYS A 504 -43.52 -3.63 14.22
C LYS A 504 -44.02 -3.36 12.80
N LEU A 505 -45.01 -4.10 12.32
CA LEU A 505 -45.72 -3.66 11.11
C LEU A 505 -46.58 -2.43 11.43
N PRO A 506 -46.59 -1.43 10.53
CA PRO A 506 -47.26 -0.16 10.76
C PRO A 506 -48.79 -0.29 10.83
N ALA A 507 -49.42 0.54 11.66
CA ALA A 507 -50.86 0.75 11.70
C ALA A 507 -51.31 1.82 10.67
N ALA A 508 -52.61 1.92 10.41
CA ALA A 508 -53.20 2.92 9.54
C ALA A 508 -52.67 4.33 9.87
N GLY A 509 -52.19 5.04 8.83
CA GLY A 509 -51.56 6.36 8.97
C GLY A 509 -50.05 6.34 9.21
N GLN A 510 -49.44 5.18 9.45
CA GLN A 510 -47.98 5.00 9.51
C GLN A 510 -47.50 4.41 8.17
N VAL A 511 -46.69 5.15 7.42
CA VAL A 511 -46.12 4.69 6.14
C VAL A 511 -44.62 4.53 6.32
N GLU A 512 -44.08 3.38 5.90
CA GLU A 512 -42.66 3.10 5.97
C GLU A 512 -42.04 3.12 4.57
N ALA A 513 -41.20 4.12 4.29
CA ALA A 513 -40.51 4.30 3.01
C ALA A 513 -39.08 3.74 3.08
N PHE A 514 -38.63 3.11 2.00
CA PHE A 514 -37.31 2.50 1.87
C PHE A 514 -36.88 2.43 0.41
N ASP A 515 -35.56 2.40 0.17
CA ASP A 515 -35.01 2.31 -1.19
C ASP A 515 -34.33 0.94 -1.37
N LEU A 516 -34.76 0.21 -2.39
CA LEU A 516 -33.98 -0.89 -2.92
C LEU A 516 -32.84 -0.35 -3.82
N PRO A 517 -31.78 -1.14 -4.05
CA PRO A 517 -30.75 -0.78 -5.02
C PRO A 517 -31.32 -0.44 -6.40
N LEU A 518 -30.70 0.51 -7.12
CA LEU A 518 -31.09 0.78 -8.51
C LEU A 518 -30.86 -0.48 -9.34
N ASN A 519 -31.83 -0.80 -10.19
CA ASN A 519 -31.92 -2.02 -10.99
C ASN A 519 -32.20 -3.31 -10.20
N ALA A 520 -32.62 -3.23 -8.93
CA ALA A 520 -33.12 -4.41 -8.23
C ALA A 520 -34.34 -5.01 -8.94
N LEU A 521 -34.41 -6.34 -9.00
CA LEU A 521 -35.59 -7.09 -9.46
C LEU A 521 -36.23 -7.80 -8.27
N ILE A 522 -37.42 -7.36 -7.89
CA ILE A 522 -38.22 -7.97 -6.83
C ILE A 522 -38.82 -9.26 -7.35
N LEU A 523 -38.41 -10.38 -6.74
CA LEU A 523 -38.89 -11.71 -7.07
C LEU A 523 -40.16 -12.04 -6.29
N ASN A 524 -40.14 -11.78 -4.97
CA ASN A 524 -41.23 -12.13 -4.08
C ASN A 524 -41.45 -11.07 -2.99
N VAL A 525 -42.70 -10.89 -2.59
CA VAL A 525 -43.12 -10.15 -1.39
C VAL A 525 -43.90 -11.12 -0.50
N ILE A 526 -43.37 -11.39 0.70
CA ILE A 526 -43.92 -12.35 1.64
C ILE A 526 -44.54 -11.58 2.80
N PHE A 527 -45.86 -11.69 2.93
CA PHE A 527 -46.63 -11.17 4.06
C PHE A 527 -46.81 -12.29 5.07
N PHE A 528 -46.38 -12.07 6.32
CA PHE A 528 -46.53 -13.07 7.37
C PHE A 528 -46.91 -12.43 8.71
N SER A 529 -47.83 -13.08 9.42
CA SER A 529 -48.10 -12.82 10.83
C SER A 529 -48.63 -14.09 11.49
N PRO A 530 -48.13 -14.49 12.67
CA PRO A 530 -48.68 -15.64 13.38
C PRO A 530 -50.06 -15.32 13.98
N ALA A 531 -50.89 -16.35 14.16
CA ALA A 531 -52.17 -16.20 14.88
C ALA A 531 -51.93 -15.66 16.30
N GLY A 532 -52.84 -14.79 16.77
CA GLY A 532 -52.72 -14.14 18.07
C GLY A 532 -51.61 -13.09 18.18
N ALA A 533 -50.99 -12.69 17.06
CA ALA A 533 -50.01 -11.60 17.06
C ALA A 533 -50.62 -10.26 17.50
N VAL A 534 -51.91 -10.07 17.21
CA VAL A 534 -52.74 -8.95 17.67
C VAL A 534 -54.11 -9.49 18.10
N THR A 535 -54.83 -8.74 18.95
CA THR A 535 -56.20 -9.08 19.37
C THR A 535 -57.27 -8.47 18.47
N SER A 536 -56.91 -7.52 17.60
CA SER A 536 -57.85 -6.87 16.69
C SER A 536 -58.43 -7.86 15.69
N LYS A 537 -59.76 -7.82 15.53
CA LYS A 537 -60.51 -8.65 14.56
C LYS A 537 -60.75 -7.93 13.23
N ASN A 538 -60.24 -6.71 13.07
CA ASN A 538 -60.39 -5.94 11.84
C ASN A 538 -59.70 -6.65 10.66
N ALA A 539 -60.02 -6.21 9.44
CA ALA A 539 -59.25 -6.60 8.27
C ALA A 539 -57.84 -5.96 8.31
N ALA A 540 -56.82 -6.70 7.84
CA ALA A 540 -55.51 -6.13 7.55
C ALA A 540 -55.30 -6.06 6.06
N THR A 541 -55.03 -4.87 5.53
CA THR A 541 -54.49 -4.71 4.19
C THR A 541 -53.11 -4.09 4.30
N TYR A 542 -52.13 -4.67 3.62
CA TYR A 542 -50.80 -4.09 3.48
C TYR A 542 -50.43 -4.05 2.01
N THR A 543 -49.98 -2.89 1.55
CA THR A 543 -49.61 -2.65 0.15
C THR A 543 -48.16 -2.20 0.08
N ILE A 544 -47.36 -2.86 -0.76
CA ILE A 544 -46.09 -2.33 -1.23
C ILE A 544 -46.36 -1.62 -2.55
N GLN A 545 -45.96 -0.36 -2.63
CA GLN A 545 -46.12 0.47 -3.83
C GLN A 545 -44.94 1.44 -3.97
N THR A 546 -44.75 1.99 -5.16
CA THR A 546 -43.77 3.07 -5.39
C THR A 546 -44.23 4.40 -4.77
N THR A 547 -43.33 5.38 -4.70
CA THR A 547 -43.65 6.75 -4.26
C THR A 547 -43.87 7.73 -5.40
N ASP A 548 -44.04 7.22 -6.62
CA ASP A 548 -44.44 7.99 -7.79
C ASP A 548 -45.67 8.87 -7.49
N LYS A 549 -45.82 9.98 -8.25
CA LYS A 549 -47.05 10.79 -8.24
C LYS A 549 -48.31 9.93 -8.49
N THR A 550 -48.15 8.87 -9.27
CA THR A 550 -49.14 7.80 -9.44
C THR A 550 -48.52 6.49 -8.98
N PRO A 551 -48.69 6.10 -7.70
CA PRO A 551 -48.05 4.92 -7.14
C PRO A 551 -48.36 3.64 -7.94
N VAL A 552 -47.32 2.89 -8.28
CA VAL A 552 -47.46 1.56 -8.88
C VAL A 552 -47.50 0.54 -7.75
N VAL A 553 -48.59 -0.21 -7.66
CA VAL A 553 -48.73 -1.29 -6.68
C VAL A 553 -47.84 -2.46 -7.08
N VAL A 554 -46.86 -2.79 -6.24
CA VAL A 554 -45.95 -3.93 -6.41
C VAL A 554 -46.60 -5.20 -5.86
N ALA A 555 -47.16 -5.13 -4.65
CA ALA A 555 -47.83 -6.25 -4.02
C ALA A 555 -48.89 -5.77 -3.03
N THR A 556 -49.97 -6.51 -2.87
CA THR A 556 -50.98 -6.24 -1.85
C THR A 556 -51.43 -7.54 -1.20
N TYR A 557 -51.60 -7.48 0.11
CA TYR A 557 -52.19 -8.54 0.92
C TYR A 557 -53.42 -8.03 1.64
N THR A 558 -54.49 -8.82 1.69
CA THR A 558 -55.69 -8.54 2.50
C THR A 558 -56.10 -9.76 3.31
N SER A 559 -56.15 -9.62 4.64
CA SER A 559 -56.79 -10.56 5.57
C SER A 559 -58.11 -9.98 6.06
N ALA A 560 -59.15 -10.81 6.19
CA ALA A 560 -60.41 -10.41 6.80
C ALA A 560 -60.31 -10.22 8.33
N ASN A 561 -59.31 -10.81 8.98
CA ASN A 561 -59.16 -10.77 10.43
C ASN A 561 -57.67 -10.86 10.84
N MET A 562 -57.14 -9.78 11.41
CA MET A 562 -55.72 -9.71 11.83
C MET A 562 -55.37 -10.71 12.94
N SER A 563 -56.30 -11.07 13.84
CA SER A 563 -56.02 -11.95 14.98
C SER A 563 -55.78 -13.40 14.57
N LEU A 564 -56.26 -13.81 13.39
CA LEU A 564 -56.07 -15.19 12.89
C LEU A 564 -54.66 -15.43 12.32
N GLY A 565 -53.86 -14.38 12.17
CA GLY A 565 -52.59 -14.46 11.45
C GLY A 565 -52.78 -14.62 9.95
N TYR A 566 -51.68 -14.62 9.21
CA TYR A 566 -51.65 -14.76 7.76
C TYR A 566 -50.29 -15.18 7.24
N ARG A 567 -50.28 -15.82 6.07
CA ARG A 567 -49.08 -16.06 5.27
C ARG A 567 -49.45 -16.02 3.80
N GLN A 568 -48.86 -15.12 3.04
CA GLN A 568 -49.01 -15.05 1.59
C GLN A 568 -47.70 -14.63 0.93
N THR A 569 -47.36 -15.27 -0.17
CA THR A 569 -46.28 -14.83 -1.07
C THR A 569 -46.91 -14.29 -2.35
N VAL A 570 -46.49 -13.10 -2.77
CA VAL A 570 -46.81 -12.49 -4.06
C VAL A 570 -45.54 -12.45 -4.88
N SER A 571 -45.57 -12.87 -6.14
CA SER A 571 -44.39 -12.92 -7.02
C SER A 571 -44.53 -11.88 -8.15
N PRO A 572 -44.24 -10.60 -7.90
CA PRO A 572 -44.61 -9.53 -8.83
C PRO A 572 -43.69 -9.40 -10.03
N LEU A 573 -42.46 -9.92 -9.97
CA LEU A 573 -41.39 -9.66 -10.96
C LEU A 573 -41.29 -8.17 -11.31
N PHE A 574 -41.05 -7.35 -10.28
CA PHE A 574 -41.05 -5.89 -10.40
C PHE A 574 -39.63 -5.34 -10.50
N TYR A 575 -39.35 -4.64 -11.60
CA TYR A 575 -38.04 -4.07 -11.90
C TYR A 575 -37.93 -2.61 -11.43
N CYS A 576 -36.88 -2.30 -10.67
CA CYS A 576 -36.60 -1.01 -10.04
C CYS A 576 -35.58 -0.19 -10.85
N ASP A 577 -35.91 0.15 -12.10
CA ASP A 577 -35.03 0.75 -13.10
C ASP A 577 -34.94 2.28 -13.08
N THR A 578 -35.72 2.93 -12.23
CA THR A 578 -35.65 4.37 -11.99
C THR A 578 -35.58 4.67 -10.50
N GLU A 579 -35.20 5.90 -10.16
CA GLU A 579 -35.19 6.39 -8.78
C GLU A 579 -36.58 6.26 -8.13
N GLU A 580 -37.63 6.59 -8.88
CA GLU A 580 -38.99 6.56 -8.37
C GLU A 580 -39.50 5.12 -8.19
N ARG A 581 -39.04 4.19 -9.04
CA ARG A 581 -39.47 2.78 -8.98
C ARG A 581 -38.74 1.99 -7.89
N ARG A 582 -37.53 2.39 -7.51
CA ARG A 582 -36.81 1.76 -6.39
C ARG A 582 -37.18 2.34 -5.03
N ASN A 583 -37.76 3.55 -5.01
CA ASN A 583 -38.32 4.17 -3.81
C ASN A 583 -39.70 3.58 -3.52
N LEU A 584 -39.76 2.72 -2.52
CA LEU A 584 -40.92 1.93 -2.17
C LEU A 584 -41.45 2.34 -0.81
N GLN A 585 -42.74 2.10 -0.62
CA GLN A 585 -43.41 2.33 0.64
C GLN A 585 -44.30 1.16 1.01
N LEU A 586 -44.28 0.81 2.29
CA LEU A 586 -45.25 -0.07 2.94
C LEU A 586 -46.40 0.77 3.48
N VAL A 587 -47.58 0.60 2.89
CA VAL A 587 -48.79 1.33 3.21
C VAL A 587 -49.83 0.39 3.85
N PRO A 588 -50.15 0.58 5.14
CA PRO A 588 -51.26 -0.13 5.78
C PRO A 588 -52.60 0.47 5.35
N GLY A 589 -53.58 -0.39 5.10
CA GLY A 589 -54.96 0.00 4.82
C GLY A 589 -55.64 0.64 6.04
N SER A 590 -56.69 1.42 5.80
CA SER A 590 -57.40 2.18 6.83
C SER A 590 -58.00 1.34 7.98
N THR A 591 -58.16 0.02 7.78
CA THR A 591 -58.70 -0.91 8.78
C THR A 591 -57.64 -1.49 9.72
N VAL A 592 -56.34 -1.33 9.40
CA VAL A 592 -55.20 -1.80 10.22
C VAL A 592 -55.07 -0.90 11.46
N ASN A 593 -55.92 -1.10 12.45
CA ASN A 593 -56.06 -0.17 13.57
C ASN A 593 -55.01 -0.33 14.69
N VAL A 594 -54.13 -1.33 14.60
CA VAL A 594 -53.09 -1.60 15.58
C VAL A 594 -51.81 -2.04 14.88
N GLU A 595 -50.66 -1.66 15.44
CA GLU A 595 -49.36 -2.16 15.00
C GLU A 595 -49.25 -3.66 15.28
N ASN A 596 -48.57 -4.39 14.41
CA ASN A 596 -48.40 -5.84 14.58
C ASN A 596 -46.96 -6.17 15.04
N PRO A 597 -46.74 -6.51 16.32
CA PRO A 597 -45.39 -6.73 16.86
C PRO A 597 -44.72 -8.00 16.34
N LYS A 598 -45.50 -8.99 15.89
CA LYS A 598 -44.98 -10.28 15.41
C LYS A 598 -45.12 -10.46 13.90
N GLY A 599 -45.74 -9.50 13.22
CA GLY A 599 -45.85 -9.48 11.76
C GLY A 599 -44.52 -9.15 11.11
N VAL A 600 -44.32 -9.63 9.90
CA VAL A 600 -43.17 -9.32 9.04
C VAL A 600 -43.62 -9.24 7.59
N ILE A 601 -43.02 -8.30 6.87
CA ILE A 601 -43.09 -8.24 5.40
C ILE A 601 -41.67 -8.37 4.90
N LEU A 602 -41.43 -9.42 4.12
CA LEU A 602 -40.13 -9.72 3.54
C LEU A 602 -40.17 -9.45 2.04
N ILE A 603 -39.16 -8.77 1.53
CA ILE A 603 -38.99 -8.52 0.09
C ILE A 603 -37.75 -9.27 -0.35
N GLU A 604 -37.94 -10.22 -1.27
CA GLU A 604 -36.88 -11.00 -1.89
C GLU A 604 -36.55 -10.39 -3.25
N TYR A 605 -35.28 -10.08 -3.49
CA TYR A 605 -34.82 -9.45 -4.72
C TYR A 605 -33.44 -9.95 -5.16
N ILE A 606 -33.11 -9.71 -6.43
CA ILE A 606 -31.75 -9.78 -6.97
C ILE A 606 -31.35 -8.41 -7.49
N GLY A 607 -30.05 -8.20 -7.70
CA GLY A 607 -29.49 -6.88 -8.02
C GLY A 607 -28.99 -6.16 -6.80
#